data_AF-A0A4C1SA25-F1
#
_entry.id   AF-A0A4C1SA25-F1
#
_cell.length_a   1.000
_cell.length_b   1.000
_cell.length_c   1.000
_cell.angle_alpha   90.00
_cell.angle_beta   90.00
_cell.angle_gamma   90.00
#
_symmetry.space_group_name_H-M   'P 1'
#
loop_
_entity.id
_entity.type
_entity.pdbx_description
1 polymer ?
#
loop_
_entity_poly.entity_id
_entity_poly.type
_entity_poly.pdbx_seq_one_letter_code
_entity_poly.pdbx_strand_id
1 'polypeptide(L)'
;MIGRRCNRCFRVEGSLYSALSEMDSVYDQLLQSQKRLLIKDCWSRVLEGCWRSSMVVEFHLSDFTYDDDEISVTPEEAEPRIPHILLEKELKKLKKKNRFIAEILKRLGHEPPKIQPLILTEQQAVLIIQAHERARGRLRGQFMKEIRLLKEKGRGEKGEMSAAAATAIQRVWRGFIARRETKEESGETLLIGMELPPYAESKTMKRAEEVKEYRRGLQTKREQEYLETLESIEDSVRKKHAPRLHDQMADELRRRVNEYFERTGKFPDFHQKKAVVRVQCSVGKVHFRKISLYVY
;
A
#
# COMPACT_ATOMS: atom_id res chain seq x y z
N MET A 1 -20.92 -12.35 10.30
CA MET A 1 -22.06 -11.60 10.87
C MET A 1 -21.82 -10.13 10.60
N ILE A 2 -22.37 -9.60 9.51
CA ILE A 2 -22.34 -8.16 9.25
C ILE A 2 -23.42 -7.58 10.16
N GLY A 3 -23.00 -6.91 11.24
CA GLY A 3 -23.91 -6.20 12.12
C GLY A 3 -24.80 -5.29 11.29
N ARG A 4 -26.12 -5.41 11.46
CA ARG A 4 -27.11 -4.61 10.75
C ARG A 4 -26.87 -3.14 11.14
N ARG A 5 -26.16 -2.37 10.32
CA ARG A 5 -26.01 -0.93 10.52
C ARG A 5 -27.37 -0.28 10.23
N CYS A 6 -27.76 0.68 11.05
CA CYS A 6 -28.91 1.55 10.81
C CYS A 6 -28.74 2.26 9.45
N ASN A 7 -29.81 2.38 8.65
CA ASN A 7 -29.78 3.04 7.33
C ASN A 7 -29.26 4.50 7.41
N ARG A 8 -29.59 5.22 8.50
CA ARG A 8 -29.06 6.56 8.77
C ARG A 8 -27.55 6.56 9.00
N CYS A 9 -27.04 5.62 9.79
CA CYS A 9 -25.60 5.48 10.02
C CYS A 9 -24.89 5.09 8.72
N PHE A 10 -25.48 4.18 7.93
CA PHE A 10 -24.93 3.79 6.63
C PHE A 10 -24.88 4.97 5.64
N ARG A 11 -25.91 5.83 5.60
CA ARG A 11 -25.93 7.04 4.76
C ARG A 11 -24.88 8.06 5.20
N VAL A 12 -24.77 8.34 6.50
CA VAL A 12 -23.80 9.32 7.03
C VAL A 12 -22.37 8.80 6.85
N GLU A 13 -22.08 7.56 7.25
CA GLU A 13 -20.76 6.95 7.06
C GLU A 13 -20.40 6.81 5.58
N GLY A 14 -21.34 6.37 4.73
CA GLY A 14 -21.12 6.25 3.29
C GLY A 14 -20.87 7.60 2.62
N SER A 15 -21.56 8.66 3.03
CA SER A 15 -21.28 10.02 2.56
C SER A 15 -19.90 10.53 2.99
N LEU A 16 -19.43 10.13 4.18
CA LEU A 16 -18.10 10.48 4.67
C LEU A 16 -17.00 9.70 3.95
N TYR A 17 -17.20 8.41 3.72
CA TYR A 17 -16.24 7.56 3.00
C TYR A 17 -16.13 7.95 1.52
N SER A 18 -17.24 8.29 0.86
CA SER A 18 -17.23 8.83 -0.51
C SER A 18 -16.48 10.17 -0.57
N ALA A 19 -16.75 11.10 0.35
CA ALA A 19 -16.01 12.36 0.44
C ALA A 19 -14.50 12.15 0.68
N LEU A 20 -14.11 11.18 1.52
CA LEU A 20 -12.70 10.82 1.74
C LEU A 20 -12.04 10.25 0.47
N SER A 21 -12.78 9.46 -0.31
CA SER A 21 -12.33 8.91 -1.60
C SER A 21 -12.13 10.01 -2.65
N GLU A 22 -13.08 10.94 -2.74
CA GLU A 22 -12.97 12.11 -3.62
C GLU A 22 -11.77 12.99 -3.25
N MET A 23 -11.56 13.25 -1.96
CA MET A 23 -10.39 13.99 -1.48
C MET A 23 -9.07 13.28 -1.82
N ASP A 24 -9.02 11.95 -1.78
CA ASP A 24 -7.84 11.17 -2.18
C ASP A 24 -7.58 11.30 -3.70
N SER A 25 -8.64 11.26 -4.51
CA SER A 25 -8.56 11.52 -5.96
C SER A 25 -8.04 12.93 -6.25
N VAL A 26 -8.57 13.95 -5.58
CA VAL A 26 -8.09 15.35 -5.71
C VAL A 26 -6.63 15.45 -5.29
N TYR A 27 -6.22 14.79 -4.21
CA TYR A 27 -4.82 14.77 -3.76
C TYR A 27 -3.88 14.14 -4.79
N ASP A 28 -4.26 13.03 -5.42
CA ASP A 28 -3.49 12.37 -6.47
C ASP A 28 -3.42 13.22 -7.76
N GLN A 29 -4.46 14.00 -8.05
CA GLN A 29 -4.48 14.85 -9.24
C GLN A 29 -3.65 16.13 -9.10
N LEU A 30 -3.45 16.64 -7.89
CA LEU A 30 -2.73 17.88 -7.67
C LEU A 30 -1.21 17.73 -7.83
N LEU A 31 -0.61 18.68 -8.53
CA LEU A 31 0.84 18.74 -8.72
C LEU A 31 1.53 19.76 -7.81
N GLN A 32 0.82 20.77 -7.31
CA GLN A 32 1.38 21.81 -6.44
C GLN A 32 1.52 21.28 -5.00
N SER A 33 2.74 21.24 -4.47
CA SER A 33 3.06 20.76 -3.12
C SER A 33 2.31 21.51 -2.01
N GLN A 34 2.22 22.84 -2.10
CA GLN A 34 1.53 23.69 -1.13
C GLN A 34 0.04 23.30 -0.96
N LYS A 35 -0.69 23.12 -2.06
CA LYS A 35 -2.11 22.75 -2.03
C LYS A 35 -2.32 21.31 -1.53
N ARG A 36 -1.41 20.40 -1.86
CA ARG A 36 -1.44 19.01 -1.38
C ARG A 36 -1.29 18.93 0.15
N LEU A 37 -0.48 19.79 0.75
CA LEU A 37 -0.35 19.87 2.21
C LEU A 37 -1.67 20.28 2.88
N LEU A 38 -2.37 21.27 2.32
CA LEU A 38 -3.66 21.72 2.85
C LEU A 38 -4.71 20.60 2.80
N ILE A 39 -4.81 19.89 1.67
CA ILE A 39 -5.76 18.78 1.53
C ILE A 39 -5.42 17.63 2.46
N LYS A 40 -4.13 17.32 2.62
CA LYS A 40 -3.68 16.30 3.58
C LYS A 40 -4.08 16.64 5.01
N ASP A 41 -4.00 17.92 5.39
CA ASP A 41 -4.42 18.39 6.72
C ASP A 41 -5.94 18.34 6.88
N CYS A 42 -6.70 18.78 5.87
CA CYS A 42 -8.15 18.65 5.83
C CYS A 42 -8.59 17.18 5.95
N TRP A 43 -7.98 16.31 5.16
CA TRP A 43 -8.25 14.89 5.13
C TRP A 43 -7.95 14.22 6.48
N SER A 44 -6.85 14.59 7.15
CA SER A 44 -6.56 14.12 8.52
C SER A 44 -7.66 14.50 9.51
N ARG A 45 -8.20 15.72 9.42
CA ARG A 45 -9.27 16.18 10.31
C ARG A 45 -10.60 15.48 10.02
N VAL A 46 -10.92 15.24 8.75
CA VAL A 46 -12.14 14.50 8.35
C VAL A 46 -12.03 13.05 8.83
N LEU A 47 -10.88 12.41 8.68
CA LEU A 47 -10.63 11.09 9.26
C LEU A 47 -10.80 11.07 10.78
N GLU A 48 -10.19 12.02 11.50
CA GLU A 48 -10.33 12.11 12.95
C GLU A 48 -11.80 12.30 13.37
N GLY A 49 -12.56 13.10 12.60
CA GLY A 49 -14.00 13.24 12.75
C GLY A 49 -14.75 11.94 12.50
N CYS A 50 -14.42 11.21 11.44
CA CYS A 50 -15.03 9.94 11.07
C CYS A 50 -14.76 8.85 12.12
N TRP A 51 -13.50 8.72 12.55
CA TRP A 51 -13.10 7.78 13.61
C TRP A 51 -13.85 8.07 14.91
N ARG A 52 -13.89 9.36 15.31
CA ARG A 52 -14.63 9.78 16.50
C ARG A 52 -16.13 9.49 16.38
N SER A 53 -16.73 9.72 15.21
CA SER A 53 -18.14 9.42 14.96
C SER A 53 -18.43 7.92 15.02
N SER A 54 -17.61 7.10 14.38
CA SER A 54 -17.73 5.63 14.42
C SER A 54 -17.64 5.10 15.86
N MET A 55 -16.73 5.65 16.67
CA MET A 55 -16.59 5.29 18.08
C MET A 55 -17.79 5.71 18.94
N VAL A 56 -18.47 6.81 18.61
CA VAL A 56 -19.71 7.26 19.27
C VAL A 56 -20.90 6.41 18.86
N VAL A 57 -20.96 5.96 17.61
CA VAL A 57 -22.02 5.06 17.10
C VAL A 57 -21.92 3.68 17.74
N GLU A 58 -20.71 3.14 17.96
CA GLU A 58 -20.53 1.90 18.74
C GLU A 58 -20.97 2.02 20.20
N PHE A 59 -20.96 3.24 20.78
CA PHE A 59 -21.42 3.46 22.16
C PHE A 59 -22.96 3.47 22.27
N HIS A 60 -23.66 3.90 21.23
CA HIS A 60 -25.12 3.96 21.17
C HIS A 60 -25.73 2.75 20.43
N LEU A 61 -25.42 1.54 20.89
CA LEU A 61 -25.95 0.24 20.41
C LEU A 61 -27.49 0.10 20.43
N SER A 62 -28.26 1.15 20.68
CA SER A 62 -29.72 1.12 20.89
C SER A 62 -30.55 1.90 19.87
N ASP A 63 -30.00 2.87 19.14
CA ASP A 63 -30.81 3.79 18.31
C ASP A 63 -30.84 3.36 16.84
N PHE A 64 -31.38 2.17 16.59
CA PHE A 64 -31.72 1.72 15.24
C PHE A 64 -33.08 2.29 14.83
N THR A 65 -33.07 3.50 14.27
CA THR A 65 -34.22 3.98 13.49
C THR A 65 -34.19 3.31 12.13
N TYR A 66 -35.16 2.44 11.85
CA TYR A 66 -35.42 1.93 10.50
C TYR A 66 -35.95 3.11 9.67
N ASP A 67 -35.04 3.90 9.10
CA ASP A 67 -35.41 4.86 8.07
C ASP A 67 -35.54 4.07 6.75
N ASP A 68 -36.76 3.94 6.22
CA ASP A 68 -37.10 3.33 4.92
C ASP A 68 -36.69 4.19 3.71
N ASP A 69 -35.93 5.26 3.93
CA ASP A 69 -35.51 6.17 2.87
C ASP A 69 -34.49 5.52 1.92
N GLU A 70 -34.67 5.73 0.61
CA GLU A 70 -33.76 5.29 -0.45
C GLU A 70 -32.29 5.62 -0.14
N ILE A 71 -31.46 4.59 0.00
CA ILE A 71 -30.03 4.77 0.21
C ILE A 71 -29.42 5.34 -1.07
N SER A 72 -29.03 6.61 -1.04
CA SER A 72 -28.45 7.32 -2.19
C SER A 72 -26.99 6.96 -2.47
N VAL A 73 -26.41 6.03 -1.70
CA VAL A 73 -25.00 5.63 -1.75
C VAL A 73 -24.95 4.16 -2.13
N THR A 74 -24.19 3.82 -3.17
CA THR A 74 -24.05 2.42 -3.58
C THR A 74 -23.26 1.63 -2.52
N PRO A 75 -23.50 0.32 -2.35
CA PRO A 75 -22.74 -0.50 -1.41
C PRO A 75 -21.21 -0.41 -1.63
N GLU A 76 -20.77 -0.26 -2.88
CA GLU A 76 -19.37 -0.08 -3.25
C GLU A 76 -18.78 1.26 -2.77
N GLU A 77 -19.57 2.33 -2.74
CA GLU A 77 -19.15 3.66 -2.24
C GLU A 77 -19.13 3.72 -0.71
N ALA A 78 -19.93 2.90 -0.05
CA ALA A 78 -19.96 2.78 1.41
C ALA A 78 -18.82 1.91 1.98
N GLU A 79 -18.08 1.20 1.12
CA GLU A 79 -16.93 0.42 1.54
C GLU A 79 -15.70 1.31 1.79
N PRO A 80 -15.03 1.18 2.95
CA PRO A 80 -13.86 1.97 3.26
C PRO A 80 -12.68 1.54 2.38
N ARG A 81 -12.27 2.40 1.44
CA ARG A 81 -11.04 2.20 0.65
C ARG A 81 -9.83 2.77 1.40
N ILE A 82 -8.70 2.06 1.31
CA ILE A 82 -7.42 2.55 1.84
C ILE A 82 -6.88 3.64 0.90
N PRO A 83 -6.76 4.90 1.37
CA PRO A 83 -6.31 6.02 0.55
C PRO A 83 -4.81 5.97 0.22
N HIS A 84 -4.47 6.53 -0.95
CA HIS A 84 -3.11 6.63 -1.44
C HIS A 84 -2.20 7.47 -0.54
N ILE A 85 -2.74 8.51 0.11
CA ILE A 85 -1.99 9.35 1.08
C ILE A 85 -1.34 8.51 2.19
N LEU A 86 -2.04 7.50 2.70
CA LEU A 86 -1.53 6.62 3.76
C LEU A 86 -0.50 5.64 3.22
N LEU A 87 -0.79 5.04 2.06
CA LEU A 87 0.12 4.12 1.38
C LEU A 87 1.47 4.79 1.08
N GLU A 88 1.45 6.03 0.58
CA GLU A 88 2.67 6.78 0.26
C GLU A 88 3.51 7.03 1.53
N LYS A 89 2.88 7.42 2.64
CA LYS A 89 3.56 7.64 3.93
C LYS A 89 4.21 6.37 4.44
N GLU A 90 3.48 5.26 4.46
CA GLU A 90 3.99 3.98 4.95
C GLU A 90 5.09 3.45 4.05
N LEU A 91 4.95 3.57 2.74
CA LEU A 91 5.97 3.16 1.78
C LEU A 91 7.25 3.99 1.93
N LYS A 92 7.15 5.32 2.16
CA LYS A 92 8.29 6.18 2.50
C LYS A 92 8.94 5.75 3.83
N LYS A 93 8.17 5.40 4.86
CA LYS A 93 8.69 4.90 6.16
C LYS A 93 9.39 3.55 6.02
N LEU A 94 8.77 2.59 5.34
CA LEU A 94 9.31 1.26 5.08
C LEU A 94 10.61 1.35 4.28
N LYS A 95 10.67 2.17 3.23
CA LYS A 95 11.91 2.43 2.49
C LYS A 95 13.02 2.98 3.39
N LYS A 96 12.72 3.91 4.30
CA LYS A 96 13.71 4.41 5.27
C LYS A 96 14.19 3.33 6.24
N LYS A 97 13.27 2.53 6.81
CA LYS A 97 13.59 1.41 7.69
C LYS A 97 14.45 0.36 6.97
N ASN A 98 14.06 -0.04 5.76
CA ASN A 98 14.80 -1.02 4.96
C ASN A 98 16.20 -0.51 4.62
N ARG A 99 16.36 0.77 4.27
CA ARG A 99 17.69 1.37 4.05
C ARG A 99 18.55 1.35 5.32
N PHE A 100 17.96 1.71 6.46
CA PHE A 100 18.66 1.70 7.74
C PHE A 100 19.10 0.28 8.15
N ILE A 101 18.21 -0.71 8.01
CA ILE A 101 18.52 -2.11 8.25
C ILE A 101 19.63 -2.59 7.31
N ALA A 102 19.53 -2.27 6.01
CA ALA A 102 20.56 -2.63 5.03
C ALA A 102 21.92 -2.00 5.37
N GLU A 103 21.94 -0.76 5.85
CA GLU A 103 23.17 -0.09 6.29
C GLU A 103 23.78 -0.77 7.54
N ILE A 104 22.95 -1.13 8.52
CA ILE A 104 23.41 -1.87 9.72
C ILE A 104 23.97 -3.23 9.31
N LEU A 105 23.24 -3.99 8.49
CA LEU A 105 23.67 -5.30 8.02
C LEU A 105 25.01 -5.21 7.27
N LYS A 106 25.18 -4.17 6.43
CA LYS A 106 26.45 -3.89 5.75
C LYS A 106 27.58 -3.60 6.73
N ARG A 107 27.33 -2.80 7.79
CA ARG A 107 28.33 -2.52 8.85
C ARG A 107 28.70 -3.77 9.65
N LEU A 108 27.77 -4.71 9.80
CA LEU A 108 28.00 -6.01 10.47
C LEU A 108 28.63 -7.06 9.55
N GLY A 109 28.94 -6.73 8.28
CA GLY A 109 29.51 -7.67 7.31
C GLY A 109 28.49 -8.64 6.69
N HIS A 110 27.20 -8.49 7.00
CA HIS A 110 26.12 -9.26 6.39
C HIS A 110 25.60 -8.52 5.15
N GLU A 111 26.32 -8.61 4.04
CA GLU A 111 25.78 -8.17 2.76
C GLU A 111 24.75 -9.21 2.27
N PRO A 112 23.50 -8.81 1.94
CA PRO A 112 22.53 -9.75 1.41
C PRO A 112 23.11 -10.40 0.13
N PRO A 113 22.99 -11.72 -0.03
CA PRO A 113 23.54 -12.40 -1.20
C PRO A 113 22.92 -11.76 -2.43
N LYS A 114 23.76 -11.16 -3.29
CA LYS A 114 23.32 -10.71 -4.62
C LYS A 114 22.69 -11.93 -5.28
N ILE A 115 21.44 -11.80 -5.71
CA ILE A 115 20.77 -12.84 -6.51
C ILE A 115 21.62 -12.96 -7.77
N GLN A 116 22.51 -13.94 -7.79
CA GLN A 116 23.30 -14.22 -8.96
C GLN A 116 22.32 -14.79 -9.97
N PRO A 117 22.24 -14.22 -11.19
CA PRO A 117 21.48 -14.87 -12.25
C PRO A 117 22.01 -16.30 -12.35
N LEU A 118 21.09 -17.27 -12.49
CA LEU A 118 21.47 -18.66 -12.67
C LEU A 118 22.21 -18.79 -14.01
N ILE A 119 23.53 -18.68 -13.99
CA ILE A 119 24.37 -18.85 -15.17
C ILE A 119 24.51 -20.35 -15.39
N LEU A 120 23.60 -20.92 -16.18
CA LEU A 120 23.71 -22.28 -16.68
C LEU A 120 24.65 -22.29 -17.88
N THR A 121 25.62 -23.21 -17.89
CA THR A 121 26.34 -23.51 -19.14
C THR A 121 25.40 -24.24 -20.10
N GLU A 122 25.63 -24.12 -21.41
CA GLU A 122 24.81 -24.78 -22.42
C GLU A 122 24.71 -26.30 -22.16
N GLN A 123 25.81 -26.92 -21.74
CA GLN A 123 25.84 -28.35 -21.40
C GLN A 123 24.95 -28.69 -20.21
N GLN A 124 24.93 -27.86 -19.16
CA GLN A 124 24.05 -28.07 -18.00
C GLN A 124 22.57 -27.90 -18.38
N ALA A 125 22.26 -26.89 -19.21
CA ALA A 125 20.91 -26.69 -19.72
C ALA A 125 20.44 -27.90 -20.55
N VAL A 126 21.30 -28.42 -21.44
CA VAL A 126 21.01 -29.62 -22.24
C VAL A 126 20.79 -30.84 -21.35
N LEU A 127 21.60 -31.05 -20.31
CA LEU A 127 21.43 -32.19 -19.40
C LEU A 127 20.10 -32.13 -18.63
N ILE A 128 19.68 -30.94 -18.18
CA ILE A 128 18.41 -30.73 -17.49
C ILE A 128 17.25 -31.06 -18.44
N ILE A 129 17.28 -30.51 -19.67
CA ILE A 129 16.25 -30.77 -20.69
C ILE A 129 16.18 -32.27 -21.01
N GLN A 130 17.32 -32.92 -21.23
CA GLN A 130 17.37 -34.35 -21.51
C GLN A 130 16.90 -35.21 -20.34
N ALA A 131 17.23 -34.83 -19.09
CA ALA A 131 16.75 -35.55 -17.90
C ALA A 131 15.22 -35.47 -17.80
N HIS A 132 14.66 -34.29 -18.09
CA HIS A 132 13.22 -34.06 -18.08
C HIS A 132 12.50 -34.84 -19.20
N GLU A 133 13.06 -34.85 -20.42
CA GLU A 133 12.51 -35.62 -21.54
C GLU A 133 12.65 -37.14 -21.32
N ARG A 134 13.75 -37.63 -20.74
CA ARG A 134 13.87 -39.05 -20.33
C ARG A 134 12.85 -39.41 -19.25
N ALA A 135 12.59 -38.53 -18.28
CA ALA A 135 11.56 -38.74 -17.26
C ALA A 135 10.16 -38.83 -17.90
N ARG A 136 9.86 -37.92 -18.83
CA ARG A 136 8.61 -37.92 -19.60
C ARG A 136 8.46 -39.18 -20.47
N GLY A 137 9.53 -39.61 -21.12
CA GLY A 137 9.58 -40.85 -21.91
C GLY A 137 9.35 -42.11 -21.07
N ARG A 138 9.91 -42.16 -19.86
CA ARG A 138 9.67 -43.25 -18.89
C ARG A 138 8.22 -43.32 -18.45
N LEU A 139 7.61 -42.17 -18.11
CA LEU A 139 6.18 -42.08 -17.77
C LEU A 139 5.29 -42.59 -18.92
N ARG A 140 5.56 -42.15 -20.16
CA ARG A 140 4.83 -42.63 -21.35
C ARG A 140 5.00 -44.15 -21.55
N GLY A 141 6.21 -44.67 -21.34
CA GLY A 141 6.49 -46.10 -21.45
C GLY A 141 5.78 -46.95 -20.39
N GLN A 142 5.75 -46.49 -19.14
CA GLN A 142 4.99 -47.13 -18.06
C GLN A 142 3.50 -47.16 -18.38
N PHE A 143 2.95 -46.03 -18.83
CA PHE A 143 1.55 -45.92 -19.23
C PHE A 143 1.20 -46.87 -20.38
N MET A 144 2.05 -46.96 -21.42
CA MET A 144 1.85 -47.90 -22.53
C MET A 144 1.97 -49.36 -22.10
N LYS A 145 2.84 -49.69 -21.15
CA LYS A 145 2.99 -51.04 -20.59
C LYS A 145 1.74 -51.43 -19.78
N GLU A 146 1.21 -50.51 -18.99
CA GLU A 146 -0.02 -50.69 -18.22
C GLU A 146 -1.24 -50.92 -19.13
N ILE A 147 -1.35 -50.14 -20.21
CA ILE A 147 -2.39 -50.35 -21.25
C ILE A 147 -2.28 -51.75 -21.88
N ARG A 148 -1.07 -52.23 -22.21
CA ARG A 148 -0.89 -53.59 -22.77
C ARG A 148 -1.31 -54.65 -21.78
N LEU A 149 -0.92 -54.52 -20.51
CA LEU A 149 -1.26 -55.46 -19.44
C LEU A 149 -2.78 -55.53 -19.20
N LEU A 150 -3.47 -54.39 -19.27
CA LEU A 150 -4.93 -54.32 -19.19
C LEU A 150 -5.60 -54.99 -20.40
N LYS A 151 -5.07 -54.82 -21.61
CA LYS A 151 -5.57 -55.51 -22.82
C LYS A 151 -5.37 -57.02 -22.77
N GLU A 152 -4.28 -57.50 -22.19
CA GLU A 152 -4.02 -58.93 -22.02
C GLU A 152 -4.92 -59.56 -20.95
N LYS A 153 -5.12 -58.89 -19.80
CA LYS A 153 -6.08 -59.33 -18.77
C LYS A 153 -7.53 -59.37 -19.27
N GLY A 154 -7.89 -58.50 -20.22
CA GLY A 154 -9.22 -58.50 -20.85
C GLY A 154 -9.48 -59.60 -21.88
N ARG A 155 -8.49 -60.45 -22.22
CA ARG A 155 -8.64 -61.53 -23.22
C ARG A 155 -9.08 -62.88 -22.64
N GLY A 156 -9.15 -63.02 -21.30
CA GLY A 156 -9.32 -64.30 -20.62
C GLY A 156 -10.76 -64.77 -20.33
N GLU A 157 -11.78 -63.91 -20.43
CA GLU A 157 -13.14 -64.28 -20.02
C GLU A 157 -14.10 -64.23 -21.22
N LYS A 158 -14.17 -65.32 -21.98
CA LYS A 158 -15.36 -65.65 -22.79
C LYS A 158 -16.36 -66.39 -21.89
N GLY A 159 -16.89 -65.69 -20.89
CA GLY A 159 -18.08 -66.12 -20.17
C GLY A 159 -19.31 -65.69 -20.95
N GLU A 160 -20.29 -66.57 -21.13
CA GLU A 160 -21.59 -66.22 -21.70
C GLU A 160 -22.14 -64.99 -20.97
N MET A 161 -22.28 -63.88 -21.69
CA MET A 161 -22.83 -62.67 -21.10
C MET A 161 -24.32 -62.87 -20.85
N SER A 162 -24.67 -63.09 -19.59
CA SER A 162 -26.04 -62.93 -19.12
C SER A 162 -26.58 -61.57 -19.57
N ALA A 163 -27.83 -61.50 -20.02
CA ALA A 163 -28.45 -60.28 -20.50
C ALA A 163 -28.25 -59.10 -19.53
N ALA A 164 -28.26 -59.36 -18.22
CA ALA A 164 -27.98 -58.37 -17.18
C ALA A 164 -26.56 -57.77 -17.24
N ALA A 165 -25.54 -58.58 -17.58
CA ALA A 165 -24.17 -58.12 -17.78
C ALA A 165 -24.07 -57.24 -19.04
N ALA A 166 -24.77 -57.62 -20.11
CA ALA A 166 -24.86 -56.81 -21.32
C ALA A 166 -25.49 -55.42 -21.02
N THR A 167 -26.58 -55.37 -20.25
CA THR A 167 -27.22 -54.10 -19.86
C THR A 167 -26.33 -53.28 -18.93
N ALA A 168 -25.59 -53.92 -18.01
CA ALA A 168 -24.64 -53.23 -17.14
C ALA A 168 -23.49 -52.60 -17.94
N ILE A 169 -22.94 -53.33 -18.90
CA ILE A 169 -21.88 -52.84 -19.80
C ILE A 169 -22.42 -51.70 -20.67
N GLN A 170 -23.62 -51.86 -21.25
CA GLN A 170 -24.26 -50.80 -22.04
C GLN A 170 -24.52 -49.54 -21.20
N ARG A 171 -24.93 -49.69 -19.93
CA ARG A 171 -25.16 -48.56 -19.03
C ARG A 171 -23.86 -47.85 -18.67
N VAL A 172 -22.80 -48.60 -18.37
CA VAL A 172 -21.47 -48.04 -18.10
C VAL A 172 -20.90 -47.36 -19.35
N TRP A 173 -21.08 -47.95 -20.53
CA TRP A 173 -20.61 -47.42 -21.80
C TRP A 173 -21.37 -46.16 -22.23
N ARG A 174 -22.69 -46.14 -22.10
CA ARG A 174 -23.51 -44.94 -22.31
C ARG A 174 -23.14 -43.83 -21.32
N GLY A 175 -22.89 -44.18 -20.06
CA GLY A 175 -22.38 -43.23 -19.06
C GLY A 175 -20.96 -42.75 -19.35
N PHE A 176 -20.11 -43.59 -19.93
CA PHE A 176 -18.76 -43.22 -20.36
C PHE A 176 -18.79 -42.30 -21.58
N ILE A 177 -19.61 -42.60 -22.58
CA ILE A 177 -19.84 -41.71 -23.73
C ILE A 177 -20.39 -40.39 -23.24
N ALA A 178 -21.45 -40.37 -22.41
CA ALA A 178 -21.99 -39.14 -21.85
C ALA A 178 -20.92 -38.35 -21.08
N ARG A 179 -20.15 -38.97 -20.18
CA ARG A 179 -19.06 -38.28 -19.47
C ARG A 179 -17.92 -37.82 -20.37
N ARG A 180 -17.64 -38.53 -21.47
CA ARG A 180 -16.60 -38.16 -22.43
C ARG A 180 -17.07 -37.03 -23.34
N GLU A 181 -18.32 -37.05 -23.77
CA GLU A 181 -18.99 -35.95 -24.46
C GLU A 181 -19.04 -34.74 -23.53
N THR A 182 -19.53 -34.84 -22.29
CA THR A 182 -19.41 -33.77 -21.28
C THR A 182 -17.97 -33.30 -21.04
N LYS A 183 -16.96 -34.19 -21.21
CA LYS A 183 -15.53 -33.84 -21.06
C LYS A 183 -14.90 -33.20 -22.31
N GLU A 184 -15.33 -33.59 -23.51
CA GLU A 184 -14.94 -32.97 -24.79
C GLU A 184 -15.71 -31.66 -25.01
N GLU A 185 -16.99 -31.67 -24.66
CA GLU A 185 -17.87 -30.52 -24.46
C GLU A 185 -17.55 -29.78 -23.17
N SER A 186 -16.50 -30.10 -22.40
CA SER A 186 -15.92 -29.21 -21.37
C SER A 186 -15.34 -27.91 -21.96
N GLY A 187 -15.80 -27.52 -23.14
CA GLY A 187 -16.35 -26.19 -23.34
C GLY A 187 -17.61 -25.89 -22.50
N GLU A 188 -17.97 -26.62 -21.43
CA GLU A 188 -19.02 -26.22 -20.48
C GLU A 188 -18.62 -24.93 -19.75
N THR A 189 -17.30 -24.69 -19.58
CA THR A 189 -16.76 -23.38 -19.20
C THR A 189 -16.93 -22.31 -20.30
N LEU A 190 -16.96 -22.71 -21.57
CA LEU A 190 -17.18 -21.84 -22.73
C LEU A 190 -18.68 -21.53 -22.94
N LEU A 191 -19.55 -22.53 -22.74
CA LEU A 191 -21.02 -22.47 -22.88
C LEU A 191 -21.68 -21.77 -21.69
N ILE A 192 -21.15 -21.96 -20.47
CA ILE A 192 -21.57 -21.23 -19.25
C ILE A 192 -20.82 -19.87 -19.15
N GLY A 193 -19.84 -19.60 -20.01
CA GLY A 193 -19.11 -18.33 -20.04
C GLY A 193 -18.19 -18.08 -18.83
N MET A 194 -17.69 -19.15 -18.21
CA MET A 194 -16.82 -19.11 -17.02
C MET A 194 -15.32 -19.07 -17.33
N GLU A 195 -14.90 -19.20 -18.60
CA GLU A 195 -13.55 -18.79 -18.99
C GLU A 195 -13.50 -17.27 -19.13
N LEU A 196 -13.00 -16.60 -18.10
CA LEU A 196 -12.53 -15.23 -18.28
C LEU A 196 -11.44 -15.27 -19.36
N PRO A 197 -11.57 -14.50 -20.46
CA PRO A 197 -10.49 -14.39 -21.43
C PRO A 197 -9.19 -14.04 -20.70
N PRO A 198 -8.02 -14.53 -21.18
CA PRO A 198 -6.74 -14.17 -20.59
C PRO A 198 -6.71 -12.67 -20.38
N TYR A 199 -6.50 -12.22 -19.14
CA TYR A 199 -6.58 -10.81 -18.78
C TYR A 199 -5.69 -10.00 -19.71
N ALA A 200 -6.31 -9.36 -20.70
CA ALA A 200 -5.65 -8.52 -21.67
C ALA A 200 -5.89 -7.09 -21.22
N GLU A 201 -4.90 -6.50 -20.55
CA GLU A 201 -4.96 -5.09 -20.20
C GLU A 201 -5.24 -4.25 -21.45
N SER A 202 -6.39 -3.58 -21.45
CA SER A 202 -6.74 -2.65 -22.52
C SER A 202 -5.64 -1.60 -22.69
N LYS A 203 -5.39 -1.19 -23.94
CA LYS A 203 -4.47 -0.08 -24.25
C LYS A 203 -4.82 1.19 -23.46
N THR A 204 -6.10 1.39 -23.14
CA THR A 204 -6.56 2.52 -22.32
C THR A 204 -6.12 2.39 -20.86
N MET A 205 -6.16 1.20 -20.28
CA MET A 205 -5.71 0.94 -18.91
C MET A 205 -4.21 1.14 -18.76
N LYS A 206 -3.42 0.65 -19.73
CA LYS A 206 -1.97 0.85 -19.75
C LYS A 206 -1.59 2.34 -19.81
N ARG A 207 -2.22 3.08 -20.74
CA ARG A 207 -2.03 4.53 -20.85
C ARG A 207 -2.44 5.27 -19.58
N ALA A 208 -3.54 4.86 -18.94
CA ALA A 208 -3.97 5.47 -17.70
C ALA A 208 -2.93 5.25 -16.58
N GLU A 209 -2.32 4.07 -16.51
CA GLU A 209 -1.27 3.78 -15.52
C GLU A 209 0.02 4.56 -15.82
N GLU A 210 0.46 4.63 -17.08
CA GLU A 210 1.61 5.45 -17.50
C GLU A 210 1.43 6.92 -17.12
N VAL A 211 0.23 7.48 -17.33
CA VAL A 211 -0.10 8.86 -16.94
C VAL A 211 -0.07 9.05 -15.42
N LYS A 212 -0.54 8.07 -14.65
CA LYS A 212 -0.45 8.11 -13.18
C LYS A 212 0.99 8.07 -12.70
N GLU A 213 1.82 7.18 -13.25
CA GLU A 213 3.24 7.06 -12.90
C GLU A 213 4.01 8.34 -13.24
N TYR A 214 3.80 8.88 -14.44
CA TYR A 214 4.39 10.15 -14.86
C TYR A 214 4.03 11.29 -13.90
N ARG A 215 2.75 11.39 -13.54
CA ARG A 215 2.24 12.39 -12.59
C ARG A 215 2.90 12.26 -11.22
N ARG A 216 2.99 11.04 -10.68
CA ARG A 216 3.64 10.76 -9.38
C ARG A 216 5.14 11.10 -9.40
N GLY A 217 5.82 10.84 -10.52
CA GLY A 217 7.19 11.26 -10.74
C GLY A 217 7.34 12.79 -10.70
N LEU A 218 6.45 13.50 -11.41
CA LEU A 218 6.44 14.96 -11.43
C LEU A 218 6.10 15.57 -10.05
N GLN A 219 5.17 14.97 -9.30
CA GLN A 219 4.86 15.38 -7.93
C GLN A 219 6.07 15.31 -7.01
N THR A 220 6.86 14.25 -7.12
CA THR A 220 8.07 14.07 -6.30
C THR A 220 9.11 15.16 -6.60
N LYS A 221 9.31 15.48 -7.89
CA LYS A 221 10.22 16.56 -8.30
C LYS A 221 9.77 17.92 -7.77
N ARG A 222 8.48 18.26 -7.93
CA ARG A 222 7.91 19.52 -7.40
C ARG A 222 7.92 19.58 -5.87
N GLU A 223 7.77 18.45 -5.18
CA GLU A 223 7.93 18.38 -3.72
C GLU A 223 9.36 18.73 -3.31
N GLN A 224 10.37 18.23 -4.02
CA GLN A 224 11.78 18.55 -3.77
C GLN A 224 12.09 20.03 -4.03
N GLU A 225 11.72 20.55 -5.21
CA GLU A 225 11.91 21.96 -5.58
C GLU A 225 11.26 22.92 -4.56
N TYR A 226 10.08 22.55 -4.06
CA TYR A 226 9.39 23.32 -3.03
C TYR A 226 10.15 23.33 -1.70
N LEU A 227 10.67 22.19 -1.26
CA LEU A 227 11.43 22.10 -0.02
C LEU A 227 12.75 22.88 -0.11
N GLU A 228 13.45 22.80 -1.25
CA GLU A 228 14.67 23.57 -1.51
C GLU A 228 14.37 25.08 -1.52
N THR A 229 13.25 25.49 -2.13
CA THR A 229 12.82 26.89 -2.14
C THR A 229 12.50 27.37 -0.72
N LEU A 230 11.86 26.55 0.10
CA LEU A 230 11.59 26.89 1.51
C LEU A 230 12.89 27.09 2.30
N GLU A 231 13.87 26.20 2.16
CA GLU A 231 15.17 26.31 2.81
C GLU A 231 15.92 27.56 2.35
N SER A 232 15.89 27.86 1.05
CA SER A 232 16.47 29.09 0.49
C SER A 232 15.83 30.36 1.05
N ILE A 233 14.49 30.38 1.16
CA ILE A 233 13.76 31.51 1.75
C ILE A 233 14.11 31.64 3.23
N GLU A 234 14.13 30.54 3.98
CA GLU A 234 14.49 30.52 5.40
C GLU A 234 15.90 31.07 5.61
N ASP A 235 16.87 30.63 4.81
CA ASP A 235 18.25 31.13 4.85
C ASP A 235 18.36 32.60 4.50
N SER A 236 17.61 33.08 3.50
CA SER A 236 17.55 34.51 3.15
C SER A 236 16.97 35.34 4.31
N VAL A 237 15.87 34.89 4.91
CA VAL A 237 15.26 35.53 6.09
C VAL A 237 16.25 35.53 7.25
N ARG A 238 16.91 34.40 7.50
CA ARG A 238 17.92 34.26 8.55
C ARG A 238 19.09 35.22 8.34
N LYS A 239 19.66 35.30 7.14
CA LYS A 239 20.78 36.21 6.82
C LYS A 239 20.39 37.68 6.99
N LYS A 240 19.17 38.06 6.60
CA LYS A 240 18.68 39.45 6.71
C LYS A 240 18.37 39.85 8.16
N HIS A 241 17.73 38.97 8.93
CA HIS A 241 17.23 39.31 10.26
C HIS A 241 18.18 38.91 11.39
N ALA A 242 19.07 37.93 11.20
CA ALA A 242 19.95 37.46 12.26
C ALA A 242 20.89 38.55 12.82
N PRO A 243 21.56 39.41 12.00
CA PRO A 243 22.42 40.45 12.56
C PRO A 243 21.63 41.42 13.44
N ARG A 244 20.49 41.92 12.94
CA ARG A 244 19.63 42.83 13.70
C ARG A 244 19.11 42.21 14.99
N LEU A 245 18.69 40.94 14.94
CA LEU A 245 18.22 40.22 16.13
C LEU A 245 19.35 39.97 17.12
N HIS A 246 20.55 39.64 16.63
CA HIS A 246 21.73 39.44 17.46
C HIS A 246 22.10 40.72 18.20
N ASP A 247 22.12 41.86 17.50
CA ASP A 247 22.44 43.16 18.10
C ASP A 247 21.37 43.56 19.13
N GLN A 248 20.08 43.41 18.80
CA GLN A 248 18.97 43.67 19.73
C GLN A 248 19.05 42.77 20.98
N MET A 249 19.36 41.48 20.81
CA MET A 249 19.54 40.55 21.93
C MET A 249 20.75 40.91 22.79
N ALA A 250 21.86 41.33 22.17
CA ALA A 250 23.05 41.77 22.89
C ALA A 250 22.78 43.04 23.70
N ASP A 251 22.04 44.00 23.15
CA ASP A 251 21.66 45.23 23.85
C ASP A 251 20.68 44.98 24.99
N GLU A 252 19.68 44.11 24.80
CA GLU A 252 18.79 43.68 25.89
C GLU A 252 19.56 42.97 27.01
N LEU A 253 20.53 42.12 26.66
CA LEU A 253 21.37 41.45 27.63
C LEU A 253 22.21 42.46 28.41
N ARG A 254 22.90 43.40 27.73
CA ARG A 254 23.67 44.47 28.38
C ARG A 254 22.80 45.29 29.33
N ARG A 255 21.61 45.70 28.88
CA ARG A 255 20.65 46.44 29.70
C ARG A 255 20.25 45.66 30.95
N ARG A 256 19.89 44.38 30.81
CA ARG A 256 19.51 43.54 31.95
C ARG A 256 20.66 43.32 32.95
N VAL A 257 21.88 43.17 32.44
CA VAL A 257 23.08 43.01 33.28
C VAL A 257 23.35 44.29 34.07
N ASN A 258 23.22 45.46 33.43
CA ASN A 258 23.38 46.74 34.09
C ASN A 258 22.29 46.96 35.15
N GLU A 259 21.02 46.70 34.82
CA GLU A 259 19.91 46.79 35.78
C GLU A 259 20.12 45.86 37.00
N TYR A 260 20.72 44.67 36.79
CA TYR A 260 21.07 43.77 37.89
C TYR A 260 22.24 44.30 38.73
N PHE A 261 23.27 44.84 38.07
CA PHE A 261 24.43 45.39 38.76
C PHE A 261 24.05 46.61 39.61
N GLU A 262 23.23 47.53 39.09
CA GLU A 262 22.73 48.70 39.82
C GLU A 262 21.95 48.32 41.09
N ARG A 263 21.19 47.22 41.04
CA ARG A 263 20.38 46.75 42.19
C ARG A 263 21.19 46.00 43.23
N THR A 264 22.21 45.27 42.81
CA THR A 264 22.86 44.26 43.66
C THR A 264 24.32 44.59 43.99
N GLY A 265 24.93 45.54 43.27
CA GLY A 265 26.34 45.91 43.37
C GLY A 265 27.31 44.81 42.91
N LYS A 266 26.79 43.72 42.34
CA LYS A 266 27.54 42.53 41.91
C LYS A 266 27.07 42.13 40.51
N PHE A 267 27.98 41.60 39.71
CA PHE A 267 27.63 41.04 38.40
C PHE A 267 26.77 39.77 38.58
N PRO A 268 25.82 39.50 37.67
CA PRO A 268 25.09 38.24 37.66
C PRO A 268 26.04 37.05 37.48
N ASP A 269 25.84 35.99 38.27
CA ASP A 269 26.61 34.76 38.13
C ASP A 269 26.11 33.98 36.90
N PHE A 270 26.84 34.08 35.79
CA PHE A 270 26.54 33.33 34.58
C PHE A 270 26.99 31.89 34.75
N HIS A 271 26.09 31.02 35.18
CA HIS A 271 26.37 29.59 35.20
C HIS A 271 26.68 29.12 33.77
N GLN A 272 27.90 28.62 33.53
CA GLN A 272 28.38 28.06 32.25
C GLN A 272 27.58 26.82 31.76
N LYS A 273 26.47 26.47 32.42
CA LYS A 273 25.60 25.40 31.99
C LYS A 273 24.75 25.92 30.82
N LYS A 274 24.98 25.30 29.65
CA LYS A 274 24.24 25.46 28.39
C LYS A 274 22.75 25.72 28.63
N ALA A 275 22.36 26.98 28.68
CA ALA A 275 20.97 27.37 28.80
C ALA A 275 20.35 27.28 27.41
N VAL A 276 19.42 26.33 27.22
CA VAL A 276 18.60 26.26 26.01
C VAL A 276 17.58 27.39 26.10
N VAL A 277 17.88 28.52 25.48
CA VAL A 277 16.94 29.65 25.40
C VAL A 277 15.83 29.26 24.42
N ARG A 278 14.61 29.07 24.94
CA ARG A 278 13.42 28.80 24.15
C ARG A 278 12.79 30.13 23.75
N VAL A 279 13.10 30.61 22.55
CA VAL A 279 12.47 31.82 22.01
C VAL A 279 11.01 31.50 21.68
N GLN A 280 10.07 32.02 22.46
CA GLN A 280 8.64 32.01 22.10
C GLN A 280 8.38 33.20 21.17
N CYS A 281 8.17 32.92 19.88
CA CYS A 281 7.64 33.90 18.95
C CYS A 281 6.13 33.68 18.83
N SER A 282 5.33 34.64 19.29
CA SER A 282 3.86 34.63 19.20
C SER A 282 3.41 35.09 17.82
N VAL A 283 3.76 34.34 16.78
CA VAL A 283 3.16 34.51 15.44
C VAL A 283 2.65 33.14 14.98
N GLY A 284 1.34 32.96 15.13
CA GLY A 284 0.49 31.95 14.50
C GLY A 284 1.05 30.54 14.34
N LYS A 285 0.70 29.61 15.25
CA LYS A 285 0.70 28.13 15.09
C LYS A 285 1.73 27.55 14.09
N VAL A 286 3.01 27.91 14.17
CA VAL A 286 4.08 27.18 13.48
C VAL A 286 4.68 26.17 14.44
N HIS A 287 4.74 24.90 14.02
CA HIS A 287 5.32 23.82 14.80
C HIS A 287 6.73 24.17 15.28
N PHE A 288 6.93 24.14 16.60
CA PHE A 288 8.21 24.37 17.25
C PHE A 288 9.21 23.25 16.89
N ARG A 289 10.13 23.50 15.97
CA ARG A 289 11.41 22.77 15.93
C ARG A 289 12.41 23.49 16.82
N LYS A 290 13.07 22.75 17.70
CA LYS A 290 14.10 23.25 18.61
C LYS A 290 15.23 23.90 17.79
N ILE A 291 15.38 25.21 17.90
CA ILE A 291 16.57 25.91 17.40
C ILE A 291 17.58 25.88 18.54
N SER A 292 18.54 24.97 18.46
CA SER A 292 19.71 24.98 19.33
C SER A 292 20.69 26.02 18.80
N LEU A 293 20.66 27.23 19.36
CA LEU A 293 21.71 28.23 19.12
C LEU A 293 22.90 27.89 20.01
N TYR A 294 24.01 27.50 19.39
CA TYR A 294 25.30 27.34 20.06
C TYR A 294 25.92 28.73 20.17
N VAL A 295 26.02 29.25 21.39
CA VAL A 295 26.87 30.40 21.71
C VAL A 295 28.22 29.82 22.14
N TYR A 296 29.27 30.12 21.38
CA TYR A 296 30.66 29.87 21.77
C TYR A 296 31.14 31.00 22.68
#